data_AF-A0A1G4Q621-F1
#
_entry.id   AF-A0A1G4Q621-F1
#
_cell.length_a   1.000
_cell.length_b   1.000
_cell.length_c   1.000
_cell.angle_alpha   90.00
_cell.angle_beta   90.00
_cell.angle_gamma   90.00
#
_symmetry.space_group_name_H-M   'P 1'
#
loop_
_entity.id
_entity.type
_entity.pdbx_description
1 polymer ?
#
loop_
_entity_poly.entity_id
_entity_poly.type
_entity_poly.pdbx_seq_one_letter_code
_entity_poly.pdbx_strand_id
1 'polypeptide(L)'
;MRRNRKHIVIGIMLCICLLFGYGSFSFEAYSVGAFLANEQVVEAKTTYKSIYTSYAKKLKKQAPKLAKQYKKKIKNVTSISDKATLYQEYVKKLATIQVKGGKAMASLMYQNGDEYATYEKWAKKLMNVYQKQCEKITNVYMKSVL
;
A
#
# COMPACT_ATOMS: atom_id res chain seq x y z
N MET A 1 -2.49 32.12 -8.00
CA MET A 1 -2.77 30.67 -8.11
C MET A 1 -2.02 29.72 -7.15
N ARG A 2 -1.36 30.20 -6.07
CA ARG A 2 -0.73 29.32 -5.04
C ARG A 2 -1.68 28.89 -3.91
N ARG A 3 -2.79 29.61 -3.71
CA ARG A 3 -3.77 29.39 -2.63
C ARG A 3 -4.62 28.12 -2.85
N ASN A 4 -5.13 27.87 -4.06
CA ASN A 4 -5.95 26.69 -4.37
C ASN A 4 -5.21 25.35 -4.21
N ARG A 5 -3.90 25.30 -4.44
CA ARG A 5 -3.12 24.06 -4.25
C ARG A 5 -3.02 23.65 -2.78
N LYS A 6 -2.99 24.61 -1.84
CA LYS A 6 -2.97 24.32 -0.40
C LYS A 6 -4.32 23.78 0.09
N HIS A 7 -5.44 24.35 -0.38
CA HIS A 7 -6.78 23.87 -0.02
C HIS A 7 -7.08 22.46 -0.57
N ILE A 8 -6.57 22.11 -1.76
CA ILE A 8 -6.74 20.76 -2.35
C ILE A 8 -5.89 19.71 -1.61
N VAL A 9 -4.65 20.06 -1.22
CA VAL A 9 -3.78 19.17 -0.44
C VAL A 9 -4.34 18.93 0.96
N ILE A 10 -4.90 19.96 1.62
CA ILE A 10 -5.59 19.84 2.91
C ILE A 10 -6.85 18.96 2.78
N GLY A 11 -7.61 19.09 1.68
CA GLY A 11 -8.79 18.27 1.40
C GLY A 11 -8.50 16.78 1.20
N ILE A 12 -7.40 16.42 0.52
CA ILE A 12 -7.00 15.02 0.31
C ILE A 12 -6.39 14.42 1.58
N MET A 13 -5.69 15.22 2.40
CA MET A 13 -5.18 14.82 3.72
C MET A 13 -6.33 14.52 4.70
N LEU A 14 -7.37 15.35 4.72
CA LEU A 14 -8.59 15.12 5.50
C LEU A 14 -9.36 13.86 5.07
N CYS A 15 -9.43 13.57 3.77
CA CYS A 15 -10.07 12.34 3.28
C CYS A 15 -9.32 11.06 3.66
N ILE A 16 -8.02 11.14 3.91
CA ILE A 16 -7.20 10.00 4.35
C ILE A 16 -7.18 9.89 5.89
N CYS A 17 -7.33 10.99 6.62
CA CYS A 17 -7.37 11.02 8.09
C CYS A 17 -8.73 10.63 8.69
N LEU A 18 -9.86 10.80 7.98
CA LEU A 18 -11.18 10.42 8.49
C LEU A 18 -11.43 8.90 8.55
N LEU A 19 -10.55 8.07 7.97
CA LEU A 19 -10.66 6.61 8.02
C LEU A 19 -9.76 5.94 9.07
N PHE A 20 -8.89 6.70 9.74
CA PHE A 20 -8.01 6.18 10.80
C PHE A 20 -7.85 7.29 11.84
N GLY A 21 -8.54 7.16 12.97
CA GLY A 21 -8.54 8.12 14.08
C GLY A 21 -7.17 8.74 14.37
N TYR A 22 -7.20 10.06 14.57
CA TYR A 22 -6.08 10.98 14.68
C TYR A 22 -4.94 10.54 15.61
N GLY A 23 -3.72 10.79 15.15
CA GLY A 23 -2.52 11.01 15.98
C GLY A 23 -1.65 12.05 15.28
N SER A 24 -1.48 13.21 15.91
CA SER A 24 -0.85 14.44 15.42
C SER A 24 0.53 14.21 14.79
N PHE A 25 0.74 14.66 13.55
CA PHE A 25 2.07 14.77 12.95
C PHE A 25 2.29 16.19 12.43
N SER A 26 3.11 16.94 13.17
CA SER A 26 3.51 18.31 12.85
C SER A 26 4.26 18.37 11.51
N PHE A 27 3.87 19.34 10.67
CA PHE A 27 4.41 19.59 9.35
C PHE A 27 5.50 20.66 9.44
N GLU A 28 6.74 20.28 9.12
CA GLU A 28 7.87 21.22 9.03
C GLU A 28 8.38 21.26 7.59
N ALA A 29 8.47 22.48 7.05
CA ALA A 29 8.62 22.77 5.64
C ALA A 29 9.94 23.50 5.37
N TYR A 30 10.82 22.94 4.52
CA TYR A 30 11.99 23.61 3.93
C TYR A 30 12.37 22.82 2.66
N SER A 31 12.78 23.36 1.52
CA SER A 31 12.73 24.69 0.90
C SER A 31 13.12 24.46 -0.57
N VAL A 32 12.25 24.81 -1.52
CA VAL A 32 12.43 24.56 -2.97
C VAL A 32 13.22 25.73 -3.58
N GLY A 33 14.55 25.67 -3.59
CA GLY A 33 15.36 26.84 -3.96
C GLY A 33 16.60 26.62 -4.82
N ALA A 34 17.20 25.44 -4.93
CA ALA A 34 18.61 25.38 -5.35
C ALA A 34 19.02 24.20 -6.24
N PHE A 35 18.19 23.76 -7.19
CA PHE A 35 18.65 22.70 -8.10
C PHE A 35 18.08 22.84 -9.52
N LEU A 36 18.49 23.92 -10.20
CA LEU A 36 18.49 23.98 -11.65
C LEU A 36 19.95 23.98 -12.12
N ALA A 37 20.54 22.80 -12.24
CA ALA A 37 21.75 22.59 -13.03
C ALA A 37 21.84 21.14 -13.49
N ASN A 38 21.40 20.92 -14.73
CA ASN A 38 21.96 19.98 -15.69
C ASN A 38 22.49 18.63 -15.20
N GLU A 39 21.64 17.60 -15.26
CA GLU A 39 22.07 16.25 -15.61
C GLU A 39 20.93 15.57 -16.38
N GLN A 40 21.15 15.29 -17.67
CA GLN A 40 20.28 14.41 -18.46
C GLN A 40 20.51 12.97 -17.98
N VAL A 41 20.03 12.67 -16.77
CA VAL A 41 19.79 11.29 -16.35
C VAL A 41 18.58 10.86 -17.15
N VAL A 42 18.73 9.83 -17.99
CA VAL A 42 17.56 9.10 -18.51
C VAL A 42 16.94 8.41 -17.29
N GLU A 43 16.17 9.15 -16.49
CA GLU A 43 15.38 8.60 -15.40
C GLU A 43 14.54 7.50 -16.04
N ALA A 44 14.76 6.25 -15.63
CA ALA A 44 13.91 5.15 -16.03
C ALA A 44 12.47 5.54 -15.69
N LYS A 45 11.70 5.97 -16.71
CA LYS A 45 10.38 6.57 -16.51
C LYS A 45 9.55 5.61 -15.68
N THR A 46 9.26 6.01 -14.45
CA THR A 46 8.43 5.18 -13.56
C THR A 46 7.06 5.09 -14.21
N THR A 47 6.61 3.88 -14.53
CA THR A 47 5.31 3.64 -15.15
C THR A 47 4.40 2.90 -14.19
N TYR A 48 3.09 3.00 -14.37
CA TYR A 48 2.16 2.17 -13.60
C TYR A 48 2.47 0.67 -13.72
N LYS A 49 2.92 0.22 -14.90
CA LYS A 49 3.32 -1.17 -15.14
C LYS A 49 4.53 -1.56 -14.27
N SER A 50 5.55 -0.72 -14.17
CA SER A 50 6.73 -1.02 -13.36
C SER A 50 6.40 -1.04 -11.86
N ILE A 51 5.61 -0.08 -11.38
CA ILE A 51 5.10 -0.05 -9.99
C ILE A 51 4.29 -1.31 -9.70
N TYR A 52 3.29 -1.61 -10.55
CA TYR A 52 2.46 -2.81 -10.41
C TYR A 52 3.31 -4.08 -10.33
N THR A 53 4.23 -4.27 -11.27
CA THR A 53 5.05 -5.48 -11.35
C THR A 53 5.91 -5.65 -10.11
N SER A 54 6.52 -4.55 -9.63
CA SER A 54 7.34 -4.55 -8.41
C SER A 54 6.53 -4.95 -7.17
N TYR A 55 5.38 -4.31 -6.94
CA TYR A 55 4.55 -4.60 -5.76
C TYR A 55 3.83 -5.95 -5.85
N ALA A 56 3.39 -6.37 -7.04
CA ALA A 56 2.84 -7.70 -7.26
C ALA A 56 3.88 -8.80 -6.96
N LYS A 57 5.15 -8.62 -7.35
CA LYS A 57 6.25 -9.53 -7.01
C LYS A 57 6.48 -9.57 -5.50
N LYS A 58 6.46 -8.41 -4.82
CA LYS A 58 6.58 -8.33 -3.34
C LYS A 58 5.46 -9.10 -2.65
N LEU A 59 4.20 -8.92 -3.06
CA LEU A 59 3.06 -9.66 -2.53
C LEU A 59 3.21 -11.18 -2.73
N LYS A 60 3.49 -11.62 -3.97
CA LYS A 60 3.67 -13.04 -4.30
C LYS A 60 4.82 -13.70 -3.52
N LYS A 61 5.89 -12.95 -3.23
CA LYS A 61 7.04 -13.44 -2.44
C LYS A 61 6.74 -13.48 -0.94
N GLN A 62 6.04 -12.48 -0.40
CA GLN A 62 5.79 -12.38 1.05
C GLN A 62 4.65 -13.26 1.52
N ALA A 63 3.58 -13.40 0.75
CA ALA A 63 2.39 -14.17 1.13
C ALA A 63 2.70 -15.62 1.60
N PRO A 64 3.46 -16.45 0.85
CA PRO A 64 3.78 -17.80 1.33
C PRO A 64 4.67 -17.80 2.59
N LYS A 65 5.53 -16.78 2.78
CA LYS A 65 6.36 -16.65 3.99
C LYS A 65 5.50 -16.32 5.21
N LEU A 66 4.58 -15.37 5.05
CA LEU A 66 3.65 -14.96 6.11
C LEU A 66 2.69 -16.10 6.47
N ALA A 67 2.15 -16.83 5.49
CA ALA A 67 1.31 -18.00 5.76
C ALA A 67 2.06 -19.08 6.56
N LYS A 68 3.32 -19.36 6.22
CA LYS A 68 4.17 -20.31 6.99
C LYS A 68 4.43 -19.82 8.41
N GLN A 69 4.73 -18.53 8.59
CA GLN A 69 4.95 -17.94 9.91
C GLN A 69 3.68 -17.95 10.77
N TYR A 70 2.53 -17.61 10.17
CA TYR A 70 1.23 -17.68 10.82
C TYR A 70 0.91 -19.12 11.26
N LYS A 71 1.05 -20.10 10.35
CA LYS A 71 0.88 -21.54 10.66
C LYS A 71 1.72 -21.98 11.86
N LYS A 72 2.96 -21.49 11.97
CA LYS A 72 3.83 -21.81 13.11
C LYS A 72 3.33 -21.17 14.40
N LYS A 73 2.93 -19.90 14.37
CA LYS A 73 2.46 -19.18 15.57
C LYS A 73 1.19 -19.78 16.16
N ILE A 74 0.26 -20.23 15.33
CA ILE A 74 -1.03 -20.74 15.81
C ILE A 74 -0.99 -22.18 16.35
N LYS A 75 0.14 -22.90 16.25
CA LYS A 75 0.23 -24.32 16.65
C LYS A 75 -0.22 -24.58 18.09
N ASN A 76 0.13 -23.67 18.99
CA ASN A 76 -0.15 -23.79 20.43
C ASN A 76 -1.27 -22.84 20.87
N VAL A 77 -1.98 -22.23 19.92
CA VAL A 77 -3.09 -21.32 20.20
C VAL A 77 -4.37 -22.12 20.10
N THR A 78 -5.15 -22.20 21.19
CA THR A 78 -6.42 -22.93 21.23
C THR A 78 -7.61 -22.02 20.92
N SER A 79 -7.58 -20.79 21.45
CA SER A 79 -8.61 -19.76 21.24
C SER A 79 -8.78 -19.38 19.77
N ILE A 80 -10.02 -19.49 19.27
CA ILE A 80 -10.39 -19.05 17.92
C ILE A 80 -10.20 -17.53 17.79
N SER A 81 -10.53 -16.77 18.84
CA SER A 81 -10.36 -15.31 18.87
C SER A 81 -8.89 -14.89 18.71
N ASP A 82 -7.98 -15.60 19.38
CA ASP A 82 -6.54 -15.32 19.31
C ASP A 82 -5.98 -15.69 17.93
N LYS A 83 -6.44 -16.81 17.35
CA LYS A 83 -6.11 -17.18 15.96
C LYS A 83 -6.59 -16.12 14.96
N ALA A 84 -7.77 -15.56 15.16
CA ALA A 84 -8.34 -14.51 14.32
C ALA A 84 -7.57 -13.19 14.45
N THR A 85 -7.18 -12.81 15.67
CA THR A 85 -6.34 -11.62 15.93
C THR A 85 -5.00 -11.74 15.20
N LEU A 86 -4.31 -12.88 15.37
CA LEU A 86 -3.06 -13.15 14.64
C LEU A 86 -3.29 -13.18 13.12
N TYR A 87 -4.41 -13.74 12.64
CA TYR A 87 -4.73 -13.72 11.21
C TYR A 87 -4.80 -12.29 10.67
N GLN A 88 -5.51 -11.39 11.37
CA GLN A 88 -5.63 -9.98 10.98
C GLN A 88 -4.27 -9.27 10.94
N GLU A 89 -3.39 -9.49 11.91
CA GLU A 89 -2.04 -8.93 11.91
C GLU A 89 -1.24 -9.34 10.66
N TYR A 90 -1.35 -10.60 10.27
CA TYR A 90 -0.61 -11.15 9.13
C TYR A 90 -1.19 -10.68 7.79
N VAL A 91 -2.51 -10.52 7.70
CA VAL A 91 -3.17 -9.89 6.54
C VAL A 91 -2.79 -8.41 6.44
N LYS A 92 -2.75 -7.67 7.56
CA LYS A 92 -2.29 -6.26 7.60
C LYS A 92 -0.89 -6.08 7.02
N LYS A 93 0.03 -7.02 7.23
CA LYS A 93 1.38 -6.98 6.63
C LYS A 93 1.34 -7.01 5.09
N LEU A 94 0.44 -7.81 4.50
CA LEU A 94 0.23 -7.79 3.05
C LEU A 94 -0.47 -6.50 2.60
N ALA A 95 -1.43 -6.00 3.39
CA ALA A 95 -2.15 -4.76 3.08
C ALA A 95 -1.19 -3.56 3.00
N THR A 96 -0.21 -3.47 3.90
CA THR A 96 0.83 -2.43 3.85
C THR A 96 1.59 -2.40 2.52
N ILE A 97 1.83 -3.56 1.89
CA ILE A 97 2.49 -3.63 0.58
C ILE A 97 1.55 -3.10 -0.50
N GLN A 98 0.29 -3.51 -0.49
CA GLN A 98 -0.73 -3.05 -1.45
C GLN A 98 -0.93 -1.54 -1.34
N VAL A 99 -1.08 -0.99 -0.13
CA VAL A 99 -1.24 0.45 0.13
C VAL A 99 -0.03 1.24 -0.36
N LYS A 100 1.20 0.76 -0.10
CA LYS A 100 2.42 1.41 -0.60
C LYS A 100 2.47 1.43 -2.14
N GLY A 101 2.04 0.36 -2.79
CA GLY A 101 1.95 0.32 -4.25
C GLY A 101 0.88 1.25 -4.81
N GLY A 102 -0.29 1.30 -4.17
CA GLY A 102 -1.36 2.25 -4.52
C GLY A 102 -0.92 3.70 -4.36
N LYS A 103 -0.25 4.05 -3.25
CA LYS A 103 0.33 5.39 -3.04
C LYS A 103 1.33 5.76 -4.13
N ALA A 104 2.22 4.85 -4.50
CA ALA A 104 3.19 5.10 -5.58
C ALA A 104 2.49 5.36 -6.93
N MET A 105 1.43 4.61 -7.26
CA MET A 105 0.65 4.85 -8.47
C MET A 105 -0.11 6.18 -8.42
N ALA A 106 -0.67 6.54 -7.26
CA ALA A 106 -1.35 7.81 -7.08
C ALA A 106 -0.37 8.98 -7.24
N SER A 107 0.83 8.88 -6.64
CA SER A 107 1.89 9.88 -6.82
C SER A 107 2.28 10.06 -8.29
N LEU A 108 2.38 8.96 -9.04
CA LEU A 108 2.67 9.01 -10.47
C LEU A 108 1.56 9.73 -11.26
N MET A 109 0.29 9.42 -10.98
CA MET A 109 -0.87 10.09 -11.57
C MET A 109 -0.81 11.59 -11.37
N TYR A 110 -0.53 12.03 -10.14
CA TYR A 110 -0.42 13.46 -9.83
C TYR A 110 0.76 14.13 -10.54
N GLN A 111 1.90 13.45 -10.65
CA GLN A 111 3.10 13.98 -11.31
C GLN A 111 2.91 14.14 -12.82
N ASN A 112 2.25 13.17 -13.45
CA ASN A 112 2.02 13.18 -14.89
C ASN A 112 0.78 13.99 -15.30
N GLY A 113 -0.13 14.27 -14.36
CA GLY A 113 -1.45 14.84 -14.69
C GLY A 113 -2.36 13.82 -15.40
N ASP A 114 -2.17 12.53 -15.15
CA ASP A 114 -2.95 11.46 -15.77
C ASP A 114 -4.39 11.47 -15.25
N GLU A 115 -5.34 11.00 -16.08
CA GLU A 115 -6.71 10.76 -15.65
C GLU A 115 -6.79 9.72 -14.52
N TYR A 116 -7.72 9.95 -13.59
CA TYR A 116 -7.98 9.04 -12.48
C TYR A 116 -8.27 7.60 -12.93
N ALA A 117 -8.99 7.42 -14.04
CA ALA A 117 -9.32 6.10 -14.58
C ALA A 117 -8.09 5.25 -14.91
N THR A 118 -6.99 5.89 -15.34
CA THR A 118 -5.73 5.22 -15.62
C THR A 118 -5.11 4.67 -14.33
N TYR A 119 -5.01 5.51 -13.30
CA TYR A 119 -4.55 5.10 -11.97
C TYR A 119 -5.43 3.98 -11.40
N GLU A 120 -6.75 4.16 -11.42
CA GLU A 120 -7.71 3.25 -10.81
C GLU A 120 -7.62 1.84 -11.41
N LYS A 121 -7.48 1.75 -12.74
CA LYS A 121 -7.28 0.47 -13.45
C LYS A 121 -6.05 -0.30 -12.94
N TRP A 122 -4.95 0.39 -12.67
CA TRP A 122 -3.73 -0.24 -12.16
C TRP A 122 -3.80 -0.55 -10.66
N ALA A 123 -4.42 0.33 -9.87
CA ALA A 123 -4.66 0.09 -8.45
C ALA A 123 -5.56 -1.12 -8.22
N LYS A 124 -6.64 -1.27 -9.00
CA LYS A 124 -7.52 -2.45 -8.99
C LYS A 124 -6.77 -3.73 -9.33
N LYS A 125 -5.89 -3.72 -10.34
CA LYS A 125 -5.04 -4.88 -10.65
C LYS A 125 -4.16 -5.29 -9.46
N LEU A 126 -3.57 -4.32 -8.75
CA LEU A 126 -2.76 -4.61 -7.57
C LEU A 126 -3.62 -5.15 -6.41
N MET A 127 -4.83 -4.62 -6.22
CA MET A 127 -5.80 -5.10 -5.23
C MET A 127 -6.16 -6.56 -5.48
N ASN A 128 -6.44 -6.95 -6.73
CA ASN A 128 -6.75 -8.34 -7.07
C ASN A 128 -5.59 -9.30 -6.74
N VAL A 129 -4.35 -8.87 -6.97
CA VAL A 129 -3.17 -9.67 -6.58
C VAL A 129 -3.09 -9.81 -5.06
N TYR A 130 -3.34 -8.73 -4.32
CA TYR A 130 -3.38 -8.74 -2.86
C TYR A 130 -4.43 -9.72 -2.32
N GLN A 131 -5.68 -9.64 -2.81
CA GLN A 131 -6.78 -10.53 -2.40
C GLN A 131 -6.40 -12.00 -2.61
N LYS A 132 -5.95 -12.35 -3.83
CA LYS A 132 -5.48 -13.72 -4.16
C LYS A 132 -4.29 -14.17 -3.30
N GLN A 133 -3.46 -13.25 -2.84
CA GLN A 133 -2.35 -13.58 -1.95
C GLN A 133 -2.81 -13.76 -0.49
N CYS A 134 -3.81 -13.01 -0.02
CA CYS A 134 -4.38 -13.17 1.32
C CYS A 134 -5.04 -14.54 1.52
N GLU A 135 -5.66 -15.11 0.48
CA GLU A 135 -6.24 -16.46 0.50
C GLU A 135 -5.27 -17.52 1.05
N LYS A 136 -3.95 -17.35 0.83
CA LYS A 136 -2.95 -18.29 1.36
C LYS A 136 -2.90 -18.30 2.89
N ILE A 137 -3.12 -17.15 3.52
CA ILE A 137 -3.17 -17.02 4.98
C ILE A 137 -4.56 -17.43 5.46
N THR A 138 -5.62 -17.01 4.76
CA THR A 138 -7.01 -17.41 5.04
C THR A 138 -7.17 -18.93 5.06
N ASN A 139 -6.59 -19.63 4.08
CA ASN A 139 -6.64 -21.10 4.02
C ASN A 139 -5.95 -21.76 5.23
N VAL A 140 -4.91 -21.15 5.79
CA VAL A 140 -4.27 -21.66 7.02
C VAL A 140 -5.18 -21.42 8.23
N TYR A 141 -5.79 -20.24 8.32
CA TYR A 141 -6.74 -19.91 9.38
C TYR A 141 -7.95 -20.85 9.35
N MET A 142 -8.61 -21.00 8.20
CA MET A 142 -9.77 -21.87 8.04
C MET A 142 -9.47 -23.31 8.44
N LYS A 143 -8.32 -23.86 8.03
CA LYS A 143 -7.87 -25.21 8.44
C LYS A 143 -7.55 -25.37 9.93
N SER A 144 -7.47 -24.27 10.68
CA SER A 144 -7.15 -24.30 12.11
C SER A 144 -8.37 -24.10 13.02
N VAL A 145 -9.52 -23.77 12.44
CA VAL A 145 -10.78 -23.49 13.15
C VAL A 145 -11.93 -24.40 12.69
N LEU A 146 -11.78 -25.06 11.54
CA LEU A 146 -12.57 -26.22 11.13
C LEU A 146 -11.96 -27.49 11.76
#